data_AF-K1YHW3-F1
#
_entry.id   AF-K1YHW3-F1
#
_cell.length_a   1.000
_cell.length_b   1.000
_cell.length_c   1.000
_cell.angle_alpha   90.00
_cell.angle_beta   90.00
_cell.angle_gamma   90.00
#
_symmetry.space_group_name_H-M   'P 1'
#
loop_
_entity.id
_entity.type
_entity.pdbx_description
1 polymer ?
#
loop_
_entity_poly.entity_id
_entity_poly.type
_entity_poly.pdbx_seq_one_letter_code
_entity_poly.pdbx_strand_id
1 'polypeptide(L)'
;MLLQTKVLRVTGPGLAHAFFFWGFFLLFIGTGLIVVQADFTALFFDYVFLKGTFYKVFSVTLDLAGLIAIVMLLGLFVRRWVMRPPGLESKTDDMVMHGLLLTILITGFVIEGARMAVTELDTPLAAWSPVGLAVAKLMAGISPELLLDLHRGLWWFHLLLALLFIGLMPFTKLRHIVTTGVSAFFADRGPTGKLVTLDLENEAAESFGAAKVTDLTWKDIFDTDACTSCKRCQDRCPAYTTDKPLSPMQVVARIGEVATGNPEASLIDAVGRDAIWSCTTCRACQDICPAGIEHVGKIVEMRRNLVLMEGEFPGDEVMTAMEQLEVNGNPLGLGYASRGDWAEGLGLSSPEESDILYFPGCYGSFDKRNIAVAKSFVSLCQAAGVRVAILGKEEKCCGEPARKMGNEYLYQTLAAENIATIQGYGIKKIVTTCPHCFNTLNKDYRDLGLDCEVQPHPDFLAELIAQGKLLVDGDPFACTYHDSCYLGRHNNIYDTPRELIELAGGEIAEMEKNREQSFCCSAGGGRILAEEKLGTRINIKRVKMAAATGAGLLLANCPFCLTMFEDGVKGANIEESLKPKDIAEVLAERLQV
;
A
#
# COMPACT_ATOMS: atom_id res chain seq x y z
N MET A 1 -8.94 -3.36 10.94
CA MET A 1 -9.41 -4.64 10.37
C MET A 1 -10.91 -4.86 10.58
N LEU A 2 -11.48 -4.56 11.76
CA LEU A 2 -12.91 -4.71 12.06
C LEU A 2 -13.87 -3.96 11.13
N LEU A 3 -13.42 -3.00 10.34
CA LEU A 3 -14.30 -2.29 9.38
C LEU A 3 -14.08 -2.75 7.92
N GLN A 4 -13.21 -3.74 7.69
CA GLN A 4 -12.88 -4.23 6.34
C GLN A 4 -12.51 -3.13 5.33
N THR A 5 -12.02 -1.97 5.78
CA THR A 5 -11.80 -0.78 4.94
C THR A 5 -10.95 -1.05 3.70
N LYS A 6 -9.83 -1.77 3.86
CA LYS A 6 -8.99 -2.19 2.73
C LYS A 6 -9.66 -3.23 1.82
N VAL A 7 -10.53 -4.09 2.36
CA VAL A 7 -11.30 -5.05 1.56
C VAL A 7 -12.28 -4.30 0.65
N LEU A 8 -12.94 -3.27 1.19
CA LEU A 8 -13.91 -2.43 0.49
C LEU A 8 -13.30 -1.56 -0.61
N ARG A 9 -12.00 -1.26 -0.57
CA ARG A 9 -11.28 -0.52 -1.64
C ARG A 9 -11.31 -1.21 -3.01
N VAL A 10 -11.63 -2.50 -3.09
CA VAL A 10 -11.84 -3.20 -4.37
C VAL A 10 -13.33 -3.35 -4.58
N THR A 11 -13.90 -2.47 -5.39
CA THR A 11 -15.33 -2.45 -5.73
C THR A 11 -15.75 -3.76 -6.39
N GLY A 12 -17.00 -4.19 -6.18
CA GLY A 12 -17.49 -5.49 -6.62
C GLY A 12 -17.14 -6.62 -5.63
N PRO A 13 -16.12 -7.48 -5.90
CA PRO A 13 -15.75 -8.58 -5.01
C PRO A 13 -15.45 -8.19 -3.55
N GLY A 14 -14.91 -6.99 -3.30
CA GLY A 14 -14.69 -6.53 -1.93
C GLY A 14 -15.99 -6.31 -1.15
N LEU A 15 -17.00 -5.74 -1.81
CA LEU A 15 -18.34 -5.55 -1.23
C LEU A 15 -19.02 -6.91 -1.01
N ALA A 16 -19.01 -7.78 -2.01
CA ALA A 16 -19.58 -9.13 -1.88
C ALA A 16 -18.94 -9.91 -0.72
N HIS A 17 -17.62 -9.86 -0.59
CA HIS A 17 -16.91 -10.47 0.53
C HIS A 17 -17.30 -9.85 1.88
N ALA A 18 -17.36 -8.53 1.97
CA ALA A 18 -17.69 -7.83 3.22
C ALA A 18 -19.12 -8.16 3.68
N PHE A 19 -20.11 -8.08 2.78
CA PHE A 19 -21.50 -8.41 3.09
C PHE A 19 -21.69 -9.89 3.43
N PHE A 20 -21.00 -10.80 2.72
CA PHE A 20 -20.98 -12.22 3.09
C PHE A 20 -20.42 -12.41 4.51
N PHE A 21 -19.26 -11.84 4.81
CA PHE A 21 -18.62 -11.97 6.13
C PHE A 21 -19.50 -11.43 7.24
N TRP A 22 -20.06 -10.22 7.10
CA TRP A 22 -20.91 -9.63 8.13
C TRP A 22 -22.24 -10.36 8.28
N GLY A 23 -22.85 -10.81 7.19
CA GLY A 23 -24.05 -11.64 7.24
C GLY A 23 -23.80 -12.93 8.02
N PHE A 24 -22.72 -13.65 7.69
CA PHE A 24 -22.34 -14.88 8.38
C PHE A 24 -21.93 -14.63 9.84
N PHE A 25 -21.22 -13.54 10.12
CA PHE A 25 -20.80 -13.18 11.48
C PHE A 25 -22.00 -12.81 12.37
N LEU A 26 -23.00 -12.10 11.83
CA LEU A 26 -24.25 -11.83 12.53
C LEU A 26 -25.02 -13.13 12.84
N LEU A 27 -25.08 -14.07 11.89
CA LEU A 27 -25.64 -15.40 12.14
C LEU A 27 -24.90 -16.14 13.27
N PHE A 28 -23.57 -16.09 13.28
CA PHE A 28 -22.77 -16.68 14.35
C PHE A 28 -23.06 -16.04 15.71
N ILE A 29 -23.15 -14.71 15.79
CA ILE A 29 -23.58 -14.00 17.02
C ILE A 29 -25.00 -14.44 17.40
N GLY A 30 -25.90 -14.53 16.43
CA GLY A 30 -27.28 -14.97 16.61
C GLY A 30 -27.38 -16.33 17.26
N THR A 31 -26.71 -17.32 16.70
CA THR A 31 -26.60 -18.68 17.26
C THR A 31 -25.96 -18.66 18.64
N GLY A 32 -24.90 -17.87 18.84
CA GLY A 32 -24.27 -17.70 20.14
C GLY A 32 -25.23 -17.16 21.20
N LEU A 33 -26.06 -16.17 20.87
CA LEU A 33 -27.09 -15.64 21.77
C LEU A 33 -28.18 -16.68 22.10
N ILE A 34 -28.56 -17.52 21.13
CA ILE A 34 -29.49 -18.63 21.37
C ILE A 34 -28.90 -19.62 22.36
N VAL A 35 -27.64 -20.03 22.17
CA VAL A 35 -26.92 -20.94 23.09
C VAL A 35 -26.79 -20.33 24.48
N VAL A 36 -26.36 -19.06 24.58
CA VAL A 36 -26.27 -18.34 25.86
C VAL A 36 -27.62 -18.30 26.56
N GLN A 37 -28.72 -18.11 25.82
CA GLN A 37 -30.04 -18.15 26.42
C GLN A 37 -30.42 -19.56 26.88
N ALA A 38 -30.42 -20.53 25.96
CA ALA A 38 -30.98 -21.86 26.18
C ALA A 38 -30.16 -22.66 27.19
N ASP A 39 -28.84 -22.65 27.04
CA ASP A 39 -27.93 -23.53 27.77
C ASP A 39 -27.29 -22.86 28.99
N PHE A 40 -27.45 -21.54 29.14
CA PHE A 40 -26.89 -20.81 30.27
C PHE A 40 -27.92 -20.00 31.06
N THR A 41 -28.48 -18.93 30.49
CA THR A 41 -29.32 -18.01 31.28
C THR A 41 -30.66 -18.60 31.67
N ALA A 42 -31.33 -19.31 30.78
CA ALA A 42 -32.58 -20.00 31.09
C ALA A 42 -32.33 -21.22 32.01
N LEU A 43 -31.29 -22.01 31.73
CA LEU A 43 -30.99 -23.22 32.49
C LEU A 43 -30.55 -22.94 33.94
N PHE A 44 -29.63 -22.01 34.15
CA PHE A 44 -29.05 -21.75 35.49
C PHE A 44 -29.73 -20.60 36.25
N PHE A 45 -30.38 -19.67 35.55
CA PHE A 45 -30.91 -18.44 36.15
C PHE A 45 -32.39 -18.17 35.83
N ASP A 46 -33.07 -19.08 35.12
CA ASP A 46 -34.47 -18.93 34.65
C ASP A 46 -34.72 -17.59 33.92
N TYR A 47 -33.71 -17.10 33.21
CA TYR A 47 -33.73 -15.80 32.56
C TYR A 47 -33.75 -15.93 31.03
N VAL A 48 -34.85 -15.48 30.43
CA VAL A 48 -35.06 -15.40 28.97
C VAL A 48 -35.02 -13.93 28.52
N PHE A 49 -34.06 -13.61 27.65
CA PHE A 49 -33.83 -12.25 27.15
C PHE A 49 -34.21 -12.03 25.68
N LEU A 50 -34.20 -13.07 24.85
CA LEU A 50 -34.72 -13.11 23.48
C LEU A 50 -36.26 -13.16 23.52
N LYS A 51 -36.89 -12.05 23.91
CA LYS A 51 -38.36 -11.91 23.96
C LYS A 51 -38.83 -10.54 23.47
N GLY A 52 -40.14 -10.44 23.18
CA GLY A 52 -40.79 -9.18 22.82
C GLY A 52 -40.16 -8.49 21.60
N THR A 53 -39.99 -7.18 21.68
CA THR A 53 -39.41 -6.37 20.59
C THR A 53 -37.97 -6.75 20.27
N PHE A 54 -37.18 -7.16 21.27
CA PHE A 54 -35.80 -7.58 21.04
C PHE A 54 -35.75 -8.83 20.16
N TYR A 55 -36.59 -9.83 20.44
CA TYR A 55 -36.71 -11.02 19.59
C TYR A 55 -37.17 -10.69 18.16
N LYS A 56 -38.11 -9.78 17.99
CA LYS A 56 -38.57 -9.33 16.66
C LYS A 56 -37.45 -8.73 15.83
N VAL A 57 -36.67 -7.81 16.41
CA VAL A 57 -35.51 -7.20 15.74
C VAL A 57 -34.42 -8.24 15.48
N PHE A 58 -34.18 -9.13 16.43
CA PHE A 58 -33.25 -10.25 16.29
C PHE A 58 -33.62 -11.16 15.11
N SER A 59 -34.88 -11.60 15.04
CA SER A 59 -35.40 -12.48 13.99
C SER A 59 -35.24 -11.86 12.60
N VAL A 60 -35.70 -10.62 12.39
CA VAL A 60 -35.56 -9.96 11.07
C VAL A 60 -34.11 -9.68 10.70
N THR A 61 -33.25 -9.40 11.69
CA THR A 61 -31.83 -9.16 11.44
C THR A 61 -31.14 -10.43 10.95
N LEU A 62 -31.38 -11.57 11.63
CA LEU A 62 -30.76 -12.84 11.25
C LEU A 62 -31.32 -13.37 9.93
N ASP A 63 -32.63 -13.26 9.71
CA ASP A 63 -33.29 -13.69 8.47
C ASP A 63 -32.74 -12.93 7.25
N LEU A 64 -32.64 -11.59 7.33
CA LEU A 64 -32.03 -10.78 6.27
C LEU A 64 -30.52 -11.02 6.14
N ALA A 65 -29.80 -11.20 7.24
CA ALA A 65 -28.37 -11.50 7.21
C ALA A 65 -28.08 -12.84 6.50
N GLY A 66 -28.90 -13.86 6.73
CA GLY A 66 -28.80 -15.15 6.05
C GLY A 66 -29.08 -15.04 4.56
N LEU A 67 -30.10 -14.27 4.16
CA LEU A 67 -30.38 -14.02 2.74
C LEU A 67 -29.22 -13.32 2.05
N ILE A 68 -28.71 -12.25 2.66
CA ILE A 68 -27.55 -11.50 2.14
C ILE A 68 -26.34 -12.43 2.02
N ALA A 69 -26.07 -13.25 3.05
CA ALA A 69 -24.97 -14.20 3.02
C ALA A 69 -25.10 -15.20 1.84
N ILE A 70 -26.28 -15.75 1.59
CA ILE A 70 -26.52 -16.64 0.45
C ILE A 70 -26.28 -15.92 -0.88
N VAL A 71 -26.91 -14.75 -1.08
CA VAL A 71 -26.79 -14.00 -2.34
C VAL A 71 -25.32 -13.62 -2.63
N MET A 72 -24.61 -13.14 -1.61
CA MET A 72 -23.21 -12.75 -1.77
C MET A 72 -22.29 -13.96 -1.97
N LEU A 73 -22.55 -15.08 -1.29
CA LEU A 73 -21.82 -16.32 -1.49
C LEU A 73 -22.01 -16.83 -2.93
N LEU A 74 -23.24 -16.83 -3.45
CA LEU A 74 -23.53 -17.16 -4.86
C LEU A 74 -22.81 -16.21 -5.84
N GLY A 75 -22.76 -14.91 -5.55
CA GLY A 75 -21.98 -13.95 -6.34
C GLY A 75 -20.49 -14.28 -6.37
N LEU A 76 -19.91 -14.65 -5.22
CA LEU A 76 -18.53 -15.10 -5.10
C LEU A 76 -18.30 -16.43 -5.84
N PHE A 77 -19.29 -17.33 -5.86
CA PHE A 77 -19.26 -18.56 -6.66
C PHE A 77 -19.14 -18.25 -8.15
N VAL A 78 -20.06 -17.43 -8.67
CA VAL A 78 -20.07 -17.03 -10.09
C VAL A 78 -18.73 -16.41 -10.47
N ARG A 79 -18.22 -15.50 -9.63
CA ARG A 79 -16.92 -14.88 -9.89
C ARG A 79 -15.79 -15.91 -9.94
N ARG A 80 -15.75 -16.89 -9.03
CA ARG A 80 -14.65 -17.85 -8.92
C ARG A 80 -14.69 -18.93 -9.99
N TRP A 81 -15.85 -19.56 -10.22
CA TRP A 81 -15.96 -20.75 -11.08
C TRP A 81 -16.60 -20.51 -12.45
N VAL A 82 -17.35 -19.41 -12.63
CA VAL A 82 -17.96 -19.06 -13.94
C VAL A 82 -17.11 -18.03 -14.67
N MET A 83 -16.85 -16.87 -14.07
CA MET A 83 -16.05 -15.80 -14.70
C MET A 83 -14.56 -16.13 -14.76
N ARG A 84 -14.04 -16.87 -13.78
CA ARG A 84 -12.64 -17.30 -13.65
C ARG A 84 -11.60 -16.21 -14.00
N PRO A 85 -11.52 -15.11 -13.22
CA PRO A 85 -10.55 -14.05 -13.47
C PRO A 85 -9.13 -14.61 -13.58
N PRO A 86 -8.34 -14.14 -14.58
CA PRO A 86 -7.00 -14.66 -14.83
C PRO A 86 -6.14 -14.70 -13.57
N GLY A 87 -5.43 -15.81 -13.36
CA GLY A 87 -4.51 -16.06 -12.24
C GLY A 87 -5.14 -16.19 -10.84
N LEU A 88 -6.48 -16.16 -10.70
CA LEU A 88 -7.11 -16.55 -9.44
C LEU A 88 -7.14 -18.07 -9.33
N GLU A 89 -6.21 -18.63 -8.55
CA GLU A 89 -6.17 -20.06 -8.31
C GLU A 89 -7.38 -20.53 -7.49
N SER A 90 -8.01 -21.59 -7.99
CA SER A 90 -9.07 -22.33 -7.30
C SER A 90 -8.56 -23.71 -6.97
N LYS A 91 -8.58 -24.04 -5.68
CA LYS A 91 -8.18 -25.32 -5.12
C LYS A 91 -9.44 -26.11 -4.73
N THR A 92 -9.30 -27.41 -4.52
CA THR A 92 -10.44 -28.28 -4.15
C THR A 92 -11.07 -27.85 -2.82
N ASP A 93 -10.26 -27.40 -1.87
CA ASP A 93 -10.72 -26.89 -0.58
C ASP A 93 -11.63 -25.67 -0.73
N ASP A 94 -11.39 -24.78 -1.69
CA ASP A 94 -12.28 -23.65 -1.99
C ASP A 94 -13.70 -24.12 -2.31
N MET A 95 -13.83 -25.20 -3.10
CA MET A 95 -15.12 -25.74 -3.51
C MET A 95 -15.82 -26.45 -2.36
N VAL A 96 -15.08 -27.24 -1.58
CA VAL A 96 -15.61 -27.93 -0.38
C VAL A 96 -16.12 -26.92 0.64
N MET A 97 -15.31 -25.92 0.98
CA MET A 97 -15.71 -24.91 1.98
C MET A 97 -16.88 -24.05 1.48
N HIS A 98 -16.91 -23.74 0.20
CA HIS A 98 -18.04 -23.01 -0.39
C HIS A 98 -19.35 -23.81 -0.32
N GLY A 99 -19.31 -25.09 -0.71
CA GLY A 99 -20.46 -25.98 -0.61
C GLY A 99 -20.93 -26.19 0.83
N LEU A 100 -19.99 -26.35 1.76
CA LEU A 100 -20.28 -26.46 3.19
C LEU A 100 -20.99 -25.21 3.74
N LEU A 101 -20.43 -24.02 3.47
CA LEU A 101 -21.03 -22.74 3.87
C LEU A 101 -22.43 -22.54 3.30
N LEU A 102 -22.62 -22.83 2.01
CA LEU A 102 -23.93 -22.72 1.37
C LEU A 102 -24.94 -23.70 1.98
N THR A 103 -24.51 -24.93 2.26
CA THR A 103 -25.37 -25.96 2.87
C THR A 103 -25.77 -25.57 4.29
N ILE A 104 -24.85 -25.01 5.09
CA ILE A 104 -25.15 -24.46 6.42
C ILE A 104 -26.23 -23.37 6.32
N LEU A 105 -26.05 -22.39 5.42
CA LEU A 105 -27.01 -21.30 5.25
C LEU A 105 -28.41 -21.81 4.82
N ILE A 106 -28.48 -22.74 3.86
CA ILE A 106 -29.74 -23.31 3.39
C ILE A 106 -30.42 -24.11 4.51
N THR A 107 -29.68 -25.01 5.16
CA THR A 107 -30.24 -25.85 6.24
C THR A 107 -30.73 -25.01 7.42
N GLY A 108 -30.10 -23.87 7.71
CA GLY A 108 -30.61 -22.91 8.71
C GLY A 108 -32.02 -22.42 8.40
N PHE A 109 -32.29 -21.96 7.17
CA PHE A 109 -33.63 -21.53 6.76
C PHE A 109 -34.65 -22.67 6.70
N VAL A 110 -34.23 -23.89 6.34
CA VAL A 110 -35.12 -25.06 6.32
C VAL A 110 -35.51 -25.46 7.75
N ILE A 111 -34.58 -25.43 8.70
CA ILE A 111 -34.84 -25.68 10.14
C ILE A 111 -35.81 -24.63 10.69
N GLU A 112 -35.56 -23.35 10.40
CA GLU A 112 -36.42 -22.25 10.81
C GLU A 112 -37.82 -22.39 10.20
N GLY A 113 -37.92 -22.63 8.88
CA GLY A 113 -39.19 -22.80 8.18
C GLY A 113 -40.01 -23.98 8.69
N ALA A 114 -39.38 -25.13 8.96
CA ALA A 114 -40.06 -26.30 9.53
C ALA A 114 -40.63 -26.02 10.93
N ARG A 115 -39.88 -25.28 11.76
CA ARG A 115 -40.35 -24.81 13.08
C ARG A 115 -41.52 -23.84 12.93
N MET A 116 -41.35 -22.82 12.09
CA MET A 116 -42.34 -21.76 11.87
C MET A 116 -43.66 -22.27 11.30
N ALA A 117 -43.63 -23.26 10.41
CA ALA A 117 -44.82 -23.87 9.81
C ALA A 117 -45.76 -24.48 10.86
N VAL A 118 -45.25 -24.88 12.02
CA VAL A 118 -46.04 -25.42 13.13
C VAL A 118 -46.30 -24.36 14.21
N THR A 119 -45.35 -23.48 14.51
CA THR A 119 -45.43 -22.61 15.70
C THR A 119 -45.88 -21.17 15.43
N GLU A 120 -45.70 -20.65 14.21
CA GLU A 120 -45.74 -19.21 13.97
C GLU A 120 -46.57 -18.76 12.77
N LEU A 121 -46.97 -19.66 11.86
CA LEU A 121 -47.58 -19.33 10.56
C LEU A 121 -48.81 -18.40 10.67
N ASP A 122 -49.65 -18.61 11.69
CA ASP A 122 -50.87 -17.82 11.94
C ASP A 122 -50.67 -16.71 12.99
N THR A 123 -49.42 -16.35 13.28
CA THR A 123 -49.08 -15.34 14.30
C THR A 123 -48.51 -14.07 13.66
N PRO A 124 -48.65 -12.90 14.32
CA PRO A 124 -47.97 -11.67 13.87
C PRO A 124 -46.44 -11.76 13.88
N LEU A 125 -45.87 -12.80 14.50
CA LEU A 125 -44.43 -12.99 14.62
C LEU A 125 -43.81 -13.47 13.30
N ALA A 126 -44.54 -14.26 12.51
CA ALA A 126 -44.05 -14.81 11.25
C ALA A 126 -43.55 -13.74 10.26
N ALA A 127 -44.14 -12.54 10.28
CA ALA A 127 -43.73 -11.44 9.41
C ALA A 127 -42.31 -10.90 9.72
N TRP A 128 -41.75 -11.21 10.89
CA TRP A 128 -40.41 -10.78 11.29
C TRP A 128 -39.30 -11.71 10.77
N SER A 129 -39.61 -12.91 10.27
CA SER A 129 -38.67 -13.76 9.53
C SER A 129 -39.21 -13.97 8.10
N PRO A 130 -39.08 -12.99 7.19
CA PRO A 130 -39.73 -13.07 5.87
C PRO A 130 -39.24 -14.25 5.00
N VAL A 131 -37.96 -14.61 5.06
CA VAL A 131 -37.43 -15.77 4.33
C VAL A 131 -37.86 -17.07 5.01
N GLY A 132 -37.74 -17.16 6.34
CA GLY A 132 -38.27 -18.27 7.13
C GLY A 132 -39.75 -18.50 6.88
N LEU A 133 -40.56 -17.44 6.79
CA LEU A 133 -41.98 -17.48 6.45
C LEU A 133 -42.22 -18.00 5.03
N ALA A 134 -41.43 -17.57 4.05
CA ALA A 134 -41.53 -18.10 2.69
C ALA A 134 -41.27 -19.61 2.67
N VAL A 135 -40.24 -20.08 3.39
CA VAL A 135 -39.93 -21.50 3.52
C VAL A 135 -41.03 -22.25 4.28
N ALA A 136 -41.56 -21.67 5.37
CA ALA A 136 -42.66 -22.25 6.14
C ALA A 136 -43.94 -22.44 5.30
N LYS A 137 -44.27 -21.48 4.43
CA LYS A 137 -45.41 -21.57 3.51
C LYS A 137 -45.26 -22.71 2.50
N LEU A 138 -44.04 -22.99 2.03
CA LEU A 138 -43.76 -24.14 1.17
C LEU A 138 -43.98 -25.49 1.89
N MET A 139 -43.97 -25.47 3.23
CA MET A 139 -44.13 -26.64 4.09
C MET A 139 -45.51 -26.74 4.76
N ALA A 140 -46.41 -25.79 4.55
CA ALA A 140 -47.69 -25.68 5.27
C ALA A 140 -48.64 -26.87 5.06
N GLY A 141 -48.44 -27.68 4.02
CA GLY A 141 -49.23 -28.90 3.74
C GLY A 141 -48.65 -30.19 4.36
N ILE A 142 -47.53 -30.12 5.06
CA ILE A 142 -46.86 -31.27 5.68
C ILE A 142 -47.38 -31.46 7.11
N SER A 143 -47.56 -32.71 7.56
CA SER A 143 -48.08 -32.97 8.90
C SER A 143 -47.12 -32.46 9.99
N PRO A 144 -47.62 -31.98 11.15
CA PRO A 144 -46.78 -31.48 12.23
C PRO A 144 -45.77 -32.52 12.76
N GLU A 145 -46.13 -33.81 12.75
CA GLU A 145 -45.27 -34.90 13.19
C GLU A 145 -44.06 -35.03 12.27
N LEU A 146 -44.28 -35.00 10.95
CA LEU A 146 -43.21 -35.10 9.97
C LEU A 146 -42.33 -33.84 9.99
N LEU A 147 -42.91 -32.66 10.22
CA LEU A 147 -42.13 -31.42 10.38
C LEU A 147 -41.28 -31.42 11.65
N LEU A 148 -41.77 -32.02 12.75
CA LEU A 148 -40.99 -32.18 13.97
C LEU A 148 -39.81 -33.12 13.78
N ASP A 149 -40.02 -34.26 13.11
CA ASP A 149 -38.94 -35.21 12.79
C ASP A 149 -37.91 -34.59 11.83
N LEU A 150 -38.38 -33.87 10.81
CA LEU A 150 -37.54 -33.10 9.91
C LEU A 150 -36.71 -32.07 10.67
N HIS A 151 -37.33 -31.27 11.55
CA HIS A 151 -36.64 -30.26 12.34
C HIS A 151 -35.56 -30.89 13.24
N ARG A 152 -35.89 -31.97 13.97
CA ARG A 152 -34.92 -32.68 14.84
C ARG A 152 -33.75 -33.25 14.05
N GLY A 153 -34.02 -33.92 12.93
CA GLY A 153 -32.99 -34.50 12.07
C GLY A 153 -32.08 -33.43 11.47
N LEU A 154 -32.68 -32.36 10.91
CA LEU A 154 -31.94 -31.26 10.32
C LEU A 154 -31.14 -30.47 11.37
N TRP A 155 -31.64 -30.31 12.59
CA TRP A 155 -30.90 -29.63 13.65
C TRP A 155 -29.56 -30.31 13.94
N TRP A 156 -29.56 -31.64 14.14
CA TRP A 156 -28.32 -32.41 14.35
C TRP A 156 -27.42 -32.37 13.12
N PHE A 157 -27.99 -32.48 11.93
CA PHE A 157 -27.24 -32.40 10.68
C PHE A 157 -26.57 -31.03 10.50
N HIS A 158 -27.30 -29.94 10.72
CA HIS A 158 -26.78 -28.57 10.64
C HIS A 158 -25.70 -28.32 11.70
N LEU A 159 -25.91 -28.79 12.94
CA LEU A 159 -24.89 -28.72 13.98
C LEU A 159 -23.62 -29.45 13.57
N LEU A 160 -23.74 -30.66 13.00
CA LEU A 160 -22.60 -31.41 12.49
C LEU A 160 -21.86 -30.63 11.37
N LEU A 161 -22.59 -30.01 10.44
CA LEU A 161 -21.99 -29.17 9.40
C LEU A 161 -21.24 -27.97 10.00
N ALA A 162 -21.82 -27.30 10.99
CA ALA A 162 -21.20 -26.16 11.67
C ALA A 162 -19.92 -26.57 12.43
N LEU A 163 -19.94 -27.71 13.15
CA LEU A 163 -18.77 -28.25 13.83
C LEU A 163 -17.69 -28.68 12.82
N LEU A 164 -18.08 -29.31 11.72
CA LEU A 164 -17.17 -29.66 10.63
C LEU A 164 -16.52 -28.41 10.01
N PHE A 165 -17.30 -27.35 9.79
CA PHE A 165 -16.79 -26.08 9.30
C PHE A 165 -15.72 -25.48 10.23
N ILE A 166 -15.99 -25.45 11.54
CA ILE A 166 -15.04 -24.98 12.54
C ILE A 166 -13.77 -25.85 12.56
N GLY A 167 -13.93 -27.18 12.53
CA GLY A 167 -12.81 -28.12 12.55
C GLY A 167 -11.94 -28.09 11.30
N LEU A 168 -12.52 -27.79 10.13
CA LEU A 168 -11.79 -27.68 8.85
C LEU A 168 -11.14 -26.31 8.65
N MET A 169 -11.57 -25.28 9.39
CA MET A 169 -11.08 -23.90 9.20
C MET A 169 -9.54 -23.78 9.23
N PRO A 170 -8.80 -24.40 10.18
CA PRO A 170 -7.33 -24.26 10.24
C PRO A 170 -6.60 -24.86 9.02
N PHE A 171 -7.20 -25.84 8.36
CA PHE A 171 -6.61 -26.63 7.28
C PHE A 171 -7.00 -26.14 5.88
N THR A 172 -7.79 -25.07 5.80
CA THR A 172 -8.28 -24.51 4.53
C THR A 172 -7.93 -23.03 4.43
N LYS A 173 -8.19 -22.42 3.27
CA LYS A 173 -8.00 -20.96 3.12
C LYS A 173 -8.77 -20.13 4.13
N LEU A 174 -9.80 -20.65 4.81
CA LEU A 174 -10.56 -19.90 5.81
C LEU A 174 -9.79 -19.65 7.12
N ARG A 175 -8.63 -20.27 7.33
CA ARG A 175 -7.68 -19.88 8.39
C ARG A 175 -7.36 -18.37 8.36
N HIS A 176 -7.48 -17.74 7.19
CA HIS A 176 -7.29 -16.31 7.02
C HIS A 176 -8.20 -15.44 7.87
N ILE A 177 -9.37 -15.92 8.30
CA ILE A 177 -10.25 -15.20 9.22
C ILE A 177 -9.48 -14.86 10.51
N VAL A 178 -8.61 -15.76 10.96
CA VAL A 178 -7.75 -15.58 12.13
C VAL A 178 -6.39 -14.99 11.72
N THR A 179 -5.69 -15.59 10.76
CA THR A 179 -4.30 -15.19 10.45
C THR A 179 -4.19 -13.79 9.86
N THR A 180 -5.18 -13.31 9.11
CA THR A 180 -5.27 -11.91 8.65
C THR A 180 -5.41 -10.97 9.86
N GLY A 181 -6.17 -11.39 10.89
CA GLY A 181 -6.37 -10.69 12.16
C GLY A 181 -5.08 -10.46 12.89
N VAL A 182 -4.37 -11.56 13.10
CA VAL A 182 -3.08 -11.59 13.77
C VAL A 182 -2.03 -10.80 12.98
N SER A 183 -1.93 -10.98 11.66
CA SER A 183 -0.93 -10.27 10.86
C SER A 183 -1.19 -8.76 10.85
N ALA A 184 -2.44 -8.34 10.72
CA ALA A 184 -2.82 -6.93 10.78
C ALA A 184 -2.61 -6.32 12.18
N PHE A 185 -2.71 -7.11 13.25
CA PHE A 185 -2.41 -6.68 14.61
C PHE A 185 -0.91 -6.39 14.78
N PHE A 186 -0.07 -7.34 14.36
CA PHE A 186 1.40 -7.26 14.42
C PHE A 186 2.06 -6.55 13.23
N ALA A 187 1.30 -5.85 12.38
CA ALA A 187 1.86 -5.03 11.32
C ALA A 187 2.67 -3.87 11.91
N ASP A 188 3.77 -3.49 11.25
CA ASP A 188 4.63 -2.39 11.69
C ASP A 188 3.83 -1.09 11.85
N ARG A 189 3.96 -0.49 13.04
CA ARG A 189 3.32 0.77 13.44
C ARG A 189 4.30 1.94 13.45
N GLY A 190 5.56 1.70 13.11
CA GLY A 190 6.58 2.71 12.96
C GLY A 190 6.35 3.62 11.75
N PRO A 191 7.29 4.54 11.49
CA PRO A 191 7.21 5.43 10.34
C PRO A 191 7.09 4.65 9.03
N THR A 192 5.97 4.84 8.33
CA THR A 192 5.68 4.18 7.06
C THR A 192 6.83 4.42 6.07
N GLY A 193 7.39 3.38 5.47
CA GLY A 193 8.41 3.52 4.42
C GLY A 193 9.86 3.56 4.89
N LYS A 194 10.07 3.62 6.21
CA LYS A 194 11.37 3.45 6.84
C LYS A 194 11.89 2.02 6.63
N LEU A 195 13.19 1.88 6.44
CA LEU A 195 13.88 0.58 6.48
C LEU A 195 14.64 0.44 7.79
N VAL A 196 14.79 -0.80 8.27
CA VAL A 196 15.63 -1.08 9.44
C VAL A 196 17.08 -0.80 9.09
N THR A 197 17.76 0.01 9.89
CA THR A 197 19.20 0.29 9.73
C THR A 197 20.00 -0.92 10.22
N LEU A 198 20.88 -1.45 9.37
CA LEU A 198 21.72 -2.59 9.76
C LEU A 198 22.84 -2.12 10.68
N ASP A 199 23.17 -2.93 11.67
CA ASP A 199 24.39 -2.77 12.46
C ASP A 199 25.55 -3.41 11.69
N LEU A 200 26.29 -2.59 10.95
CA LEU A 200 27.43 -3.03 10.14
C LEU A 200 28.70 -3.25 10.97
N GLU A 201 28.70 -2.83 12.25
CA GLU A 201 29.82 -3.00 13.18
C GLU A 201 29.69 -4.29 14.00
N ASN A 202 28.59 -5.01 13.86
CA ASN A 202 28.36 -6.27 14.55
C ASN A 202 29.32 -7.37 14.06
N GLU A 203 30.40 -7.59 14.81
CA GLU A 203 31.40 -8.63 14.54
C GLU A 203 30.85 -10.07 14.58
N ALA A 204 29.66 -10.28 15.16
CA ALA A 204 28.99 -11.58 15.19
C ALA A 204 28.08 -11.83 13.97
N ALA A 205 27.90 -10.85 13.08
CA ALA A 205 27.10 -11.01 11.88
C ALA A 205 27.85 -11.83 10.82
N GLU A 206 27.36 -13.02 10.51
CA GLU A 206 27.94 -13.88 9.46
C GLU A 206 27.47 -13.51 8.04
N SER A 207 26.34 -12.82 7.93
CA SER A 207 25.78 -12.34 6.67
C SER A 207 24.84 -11.15 6.86
N PHE A 208 24.62 -10.38 5.79
CA PHE A 208 23.67 -9.28 5.75
C PHE A 208 22.54 -9.56 4.75
N GLY A 209 21.34 -9.06 5.06
CA GLY A 209 20.14 -9.30 4.26
C GLY A 209 19.57 -10.71 4.43
N ALA A 210 18.74 -11.14 3.50
CA ALA A 210 18.09 -12.45 3.53
C ALA A 210 18.39 -13.28 2.28
N ALA A 211 19.13 -14.39 2.48
CA ALA A 211 19.32 -15.44 1.48
C ALA A 211 18.43 -16.67 1.76
N LYS A 212 18.09 -16.90 3.02
CA LYS A 212 17.34 -18.06 3.52
C LYS A 212 16.15 -17.62 4.38
N VAL A 213 15.25 -18.56 4.66
CA VAL A 213 14.06 -18.31 5.52
C VAL A 213 14.47 -17.92 6.94
N THR A 214 15.58 -18.46 7.45
CA THR A 214 16.11 -18.17 8.79
C THR A 214 16.57 -16.73 8.98
N ASP A 215 16.84 -16.03 7.88
CA ASP A 215 17.29 -14.63 7.90
C ASP A 215 16.10 -13.66 7.98
N LEU A 216 14.89 -14.16 7.73
CA LEU A 216 13.66 -13.38 7.82
C LEU A 216 13.15 -13.31 9.26
N THR A 217 12.40 -12.26 9.58
CA THR A 217 11.76 -12.16 10.89
C THR A 217 10.64 -13.20 11.03
N TRP A 218 10.26 -13.53 12.27
CA TRP A 218 9.09 -14.38 12.53
C TRP A 218 7.82 -13.85 11.85
N LYS A 219 7.69 -12.52 11.75
CA LYS A 219 6.56 -11.84 11.14
C LYS A 219 6.57 -11.97 9.62
N ASP A 220 7.75 -11.94 9.00
CA ASP A 220 7.90 -12.17 7.56
C ASP A 220 7.49 -13.59 7.17
N ILE A 221 7.81 -14.58 8.01
CA ILE A 221 7.38 -15.97 7.84
C ILE A 221 5.87 -16.08 8.07
N PHE A 222 5.34 -15.47 9.13
CA PHE A 222 3.90 -15.47 9.43
C PHE A 222 3.04 -14.81 8.34
N ASP A 223 3.59 -13.82 7.64
CA ASP A 223 2.92 -13.20 6.48
C ASP A 223 2.58 -14.20 5.38
N THR A 224 3.34 -15.28 5.24
CA THR A 224 3.08 -16.35 4.28
C THR A 224 1.80 -17.12 4.64
N ASP A 225 1.52 -17.31 5.92
CA ASP A 225 0.29 -17.92 6.42
C ASP A 225 -0.92 -16.98 6.41
N ALA A 226 -0.68 -15.67 6.56
CA ALA A 226 -1.70 -14.64 6.46
C ALA A 226 -2.10 -14.34 5.01
N CYS A 227 -1.26 -14.71 4.03
CA CYS A 227 -1.54 -14.48 2.63
C CYS A 227 -2.74 -15.30 2.14
N THR A 228 -3.73 -14.60 1.58
CA THR A 228 -4.96 -15.21 1.03
C THR A 228 -4.88 -15.48 -0.48
N SER A 229 -3.75 -15.18 -1.11
CA SER A 229 -3.59 -15.21 -2.57
C SER A 229 -4.71 -14.47 -3.32
N CYS A 230 -5.19 -13.35 -2.75
CA CYS A 230 -6.30 -12.57 -3.28
C CYS A 230 -5.93 -11.65 -4.47
N LYS A 231 -4.66 -11.66 -4.90
CA LYS A 231 -4.09 -10.93 -6.04
C LYS A 231 -4.10 -9.41 -5.99
N ARG A 232 -4.74 -8.78 -5.01
CA ARG A 232 -4.83 -7.31 -4.92
C ARG A 232 -3.47 -6.61 -4.97
N CYS A 233 -2.47 -7.15 -4.27
CA CYS A 233 -1.11 -6.61 -4.28
C CYS A 233 -0.41 -6.80 -5.63
N GLN A 234 -0.73 -7.87 -6.35
CA GLN A 234 -0.26 -8.16 -7.70
C GLN A 234 -0.90 -7.22 -8.72
N ASP A 235 -2.22 -7.09 -8.73
CA ASP A 235 -2.96 -6.28 -9.71
C ASP A 235 -2.69 -4.77 -9.54
N ARG A 236 -2.25 -4.36 -8.35
CA ARG A 236 -1.82 -2.97 -8.07
C ARG A 236 -0.32 -2.76 -8.27
N CYS A 237 0.47 -3.82 -8.48
CA CYS A 237 1.91 -3.71 -8.67
C CYS A 237 2.21 -3.14 -10.07
N PRO A 238 2.88 -1.97 -10.17
CA PRO A 238 3.22 -1.39 -11.47
C PRO A 238 4.07 -2.34 -12.32
N ALA A 239 5.05 -3.00 -11.70
CA ALA A 239 5.88 -3.98 -12.37
C ALA A 239 5.05 -5.12 -12.98
N TYR A 240 4.23 -5.81 -12.17
CA TYR A 240 3.38 -6.90 -12.65
C TYR A 240 2.47 -6.48 -13.81
N THR A 241 1.78 -5.33 -13.68
CA THR A 241 0.85 -4.84 -14.70
C THR A 241 1.51 -4.30 -15.97
N THR A 242 2.84 -4.34 -16.01
CA THR A 242 3.66 -4.00 -17.18
C THR A 242 4.50 -5.20 -17.62
N ASP A 243 4.03 -6.41 -17.32
CA ASP A 243 4.59 -7.67 -17.79
C ASP A 243 6.01 -7.96 -17.30
N LYS A 244 6.38 -7.42 -16.12
CA LYS A 244 7.62 -7.79 -15.41
C LYS A 244 7.39 -9.00 -14.50
N PRO A 245 8.44 -9.77 -14.17
CA PRO A 245 8.29 -11.00 -13.39
C PRO A 245 7.90 -10.78 -11.92
N LEU A 246 7.92 -9.55 -11.41
CA LEU A 246 7.53 -9.27 -10.03
C LEU A 246 6.02 -9.36 -9.83
N SER A 247 5.58 -10.38 -9.10
CA SER A 247 4.29 -10.40 -8.40
C SER A 247 4.53 -10.42 -6.89
N PRO A 248 4.13 -9.36 -6.14
CA PRO A 248 4.24 -9.35 -4.68
C PRO A 248 3.53 -10.52 -4.01
N MET A 249 2.41 -10.99 -4.57
CA MET A 249 1.72 -12.18 -4.08
C MET A 249 2.58 -13.43 -4.22
N GLN A 250 3.24 -13.60 -5.36
CA GLN A 250 4.11 -14.76 -5.64
C GLN A 250 5.39 -14.72 -4.81
N VAL A 251 5.93 -13.54 -4.51
CA VAL A 251 7.06 -13.40 -3.56
C VAL A 251 6.69 -14.05 -2.22
N VAL A 252 5.53 -13.69 -1.66
CA VAL A 252 5.07 -14.22 -0.36
C VAL A 252 4.74 -15.71 -0.45
N ALA A 253 4.12 -16.16 -1.54
CA ALA A 253 3.81 -17.57 -1.74
C ALA A 253 5.08 -18.44 -1.80
N ARG A 254 6.09 -18.01 -2.55
CA ARG A 254 7.35 -18.73 -2.71
C ARG A 254 8.18 -18.75 -1.43
N ILE A 255 8.18 -17.67 -0.65
CA ILE A 255 8.79 -17.69 0.70
C ILE A 255 8.10 -18.77 1.56
N GLY A 256 6.77 -18.87 1.51
CA GLY A 256 6.02 -19.91 2.24
C GLY A 256 6.31 -21.34 1.76
N GLU A 257 6.46 -21.54 0.45
CA GLU A 257 6.86 -22.82 -0.14
C GLU A 257 8.26 -23.24 0.31
N VAL A 258 9.22 -22.32 0.32
CA VAL A 258 10.57 -22.58 0.86
C VAL A 258 10.50 -22.88 2.35
N ALA A 259 9.79 -22.07 3.13
CA ALA A 259 9.67 -22.22 4.59
C ALA A 259 9.05 -23.56 5.02
N THR A 260 8.16 -24.14 4.21
CA THR A 260 7.48 -25.41 4.53
C THR A 260 8.12 -26.62 3.88
N GLY A 261 8.75 -26.46 2.71
CA GLY A 261 9.31 -27.55 1.92
C GLY A 261 10.80 -27.79 2.15
N ASN A 262 11.62 -26.74 2.03
CA ASN A 262 13.07 -26.81 2.20
C ASN A 262 13.62 -25.46 2.73
N PRO A 263 13.62 -25.24 4.05
CA PRO A 263 14.03 -23.96 4.65
C PRO A 263 15.45 -23.51 4.34
N GLU A 264 16.33 -24.44 3.92
CA GLU A 264 17.72 -24.17 3.56
C GLU A 264 17.90 -23.69 2.11
N ALA A 265 16.85 -23.77 1.28
CA ALA A 265 16.93 -23.31 -0.10
C ALA A 265 17.03 -21.78 -0.20
N SER A 266 17.68 -21.33 -1.27
CA SER A 266 17.84 -19.90 -1.58
C SER A 266 16.48 -19.25 -1.85
N LEU A 267 16.14 -18.25 -1.03
CA LEU A 267 15.00 -17.36 -1.26
C LEU A 267 15.16 -16.54 -2.54
N ILE A 268 16.41 -16.15 -2.85
CA ILE A 268 16.75 -15.37 -4.04
C ILE A 268 16.42 -16.19 -5.30
N ASP A 269 16.80 -17.46 -5.33
CA ASP A 269 16.53 -18.33 -6.48
C ASP A 269 15.04 -18.69 -6.58
N ALA A 270 14.39 -18.93 -5.43
CA ALA A 270 12.96 -19.17 -5.39
C ALA A 270 12.17 -17.98 -5.96
N VAL A 271 12.45 -16.75 -5.48
CA VAL A 271 11.75 -15.52 -5.92
C VAL A 271 12.20 -15.09 -7.32
N GLY A 272 13.47 -15.26 -7.66
CA GLY A 272 14.09 -14.86 -8.92
C GLY A 272 14.62 -13.43 -8.90
N ARG A 273 15.88 -13.26 -9.34
CA ARG A 273 16.61 -11.99 -9.41
C ARG A 273 15.85 -10.89 -10.15
N ASP A 274 15.32 -11.20 -11.34
CA ASP A 274 14.55 -10.21 -12.12
C ASP A 274 13.30 -9.70 -11.39
N ALA A 275 12.63 -10.56 -10.60
CA ALA A 275 11.48 -10.15 -9.80
C ALA A 275 11.91 -9.25 -8.63
N ILE A 276 12.99 -9.61 -7.94
CA ILE A 276 13.59 -8.81 -6.86
C ILE A 276 13.97 -7.42 -7.38
N TRP A 277 14.66 -7.36 -8.51
CA TRP A 277 15.15 -6.11 -9.10
C TRP A 277 14.04 -5.26 -9.74
N SER A 278 12.92 -5.86 -10.17
CA SER A 278 11.78 -5.11 -10.71
C SER A 278 10.99 -4.27 -9.69
N CYS A 279 11.27 -4.42 -8.38
CA CYS A 279 10.55 -3.66 -7.35
C CYS A 279 10.97 -2.18 -7.33
N THR A 280 10.00 -1.27 -7.40
CA THR A 280 10.25 0.19 -7.34
C THR A 280 10.08 0.78 -5.94
N THR A 281 9.97 -0.08 -4.91
CA THR A 281 9.71 0.29 -3.50
C THR A 281 8.51 1.23 -3.28
N CYS A 282 7.59 1.31 -4.24
CA CYS A 282 6.51 2.31 -4.23
C CYS A 282 5.37 2.03 -3.23
N ARG A 283 5.41 0.90 -2.49
CA ARG A 283 4.43 0.46 -1.47
C ARG A 283 2.98 0.25 -1.94
N ALA A 284 2.69 0.27 -3.24
CA ALA A 284 1.33 0.02 -3.74
C ALA A 284 0.75 -1.33 -3.27
N CYS A 285 1.59 -2.38 -3.24
CA CYS A 285 1.24 -3.72 -2.76
C CYS A 285 0.90 -3.77 -1.25
N GLN A 286 1.62 -3.02 -0.42
CA GLN A 286 1.41 -2.97 1.03
C GLN A 286 0.19 -2.14 1.40
N ASP A 287 -0.03 -1.01 0.72
CA ASP A 287 -1.20 -0.17 0.97
C ASP A 287 -2.50 -0.96 0.72
N ILE A 288 -2.59 -1.69 -0.38
CA ILE A 288 -3.82 -2.46 -0.72
C ILE A 288 -4.01 -3.75 0.08
N CYS A 289 -2.96 -4.27 0.72
CA CYS A 289 -3.03 -5.58 1.35
C CYS A 289 -3.97 -5.56 2.57
N PRO A 290 -5.09 -6.31 2.58
CA PRO A 290 -6.00 -6.35 3.72
C PRO A 290 -5.41 -7.07 4.94
N ALA A 291 -4.43 -7.96 4.71
CA ALA A 291 -3.70 -8.68 5.76
C ALA A 291 -2.53 -7.89 6.35
N GLY A 292 -2.18 -6.73 5.80
CA GLY A 292 -1.05 -5.94 6.30
C GLY A 292 0.32 -6.55 6.02
N ILE A 293 0.44 -7.38 4.99
CA ILE A 293 1.71 -8.04 4.63
C ILE A 293 2.74 -7.01 4.13
N GLU A 294 3.97 -7.13 4.63
CA GLU A 294 5.09 -6.23 4.36
C GLU A 294 5.98 -6.77 3.23
N HIS A 295 5.60 -6.47 2.00
CA HIS A 295 6.24 -7.04 0.81
C HIS A 295 7.60 -6.41 0.49
N VAL A 296 7.72 -5.08 0.66
CA VAL A 296 8.91 -4.32 0.24
C VAL A 296 10.11 -4.65 1.11
N GLY A 297 9.93 -4.80 2.44
CA GLY A 297 11.00 -5.17 3.37
C GLY A 297 11.69 -6.47 2.95
N LYS A 298 10.91 -7.54 2.75
CA LYS A 298 11.40 -8.86 2.28
C LYS A 298 12.24 -8.75 0.99
N ILE A 299 11.79 -7.93 0.03
CA ILE A 299 12.53 -7.71 -1.22
C ILE A 299 13.83 -6.95 -0.96
N VAL A 300 13.81 -5.92 -0.11
CA VAL A 300 15.02 -5.16 0.21
C VAL A 300 16.02 -6.00 1.00
N GLU A 301 15.58 -6.91 1.88
CA GLU A 301 16.48 -7.85 2.55
C GLU A 301 17.17 -8.80 1.54
N MET A 302 16.45 -9.32 0.56
CA MET A 302 17.08 -10.11 -0.52
C MET A 302 18.07 -9.27 -1.34
N ARG A 303 17.75 -7.99 -1.60
CA ARG A 303 18.69 -7.07 -2.26
C ARG A 303 19.94 -6.78 -1.43
N ARG A 304 19.79 -6.62 -0.11
CA ARG A 304 20.91 -6.45 0.82
C ARG A 304 21.88 -7.62 0.73
N ASN A 305 21.35 -8.84 0.67
CA ASN A 305 22.18 -10.02 0.51
C ASN A 305 22.89 -10.04 -0.86
N LEU A 306 22.14 -9.85 -1.95
CA LEU A 306 22.71 -9.76 -3.31
C LEU A 306 23.86 -8.74 -3.39
N VAL A 307 23.69 -7.56 -2.79
CA VAL A 307 24.70 -6.50 -2.87
C VAL A 307 25.86 -6.72 -1.90
N LEU A 308 25.57 -6.92 -0.61
CA LEU A 308 26.60 -6.94 0.45
C LEU A 308 27.36 -8.27 0.51
N MET A 309 26.73 -9.37 0.06
CA MET A 309 27.33 -10.70 0.10
C MET A 309 27.77 -11.19 -1.28
N GLU A 310 26.97 -10.95 -2.33
CA GLU A 310 27.28 -11.42 -3.70
C GLU A 310 27.92 -10.35 -4.60
N GLY A 311 27.86 -9.06 -4.22
CA GLY A 311 28.33 -7.95 -5.07
C GLY A 311 27.49 -7.73 -6.33
N GLU A 312 26.25 -8.23 -6.36
CA GLU A 312 25.37 -8.23 -7.53
C GLU A 312 24.46 -6.99 -7.58
N PHE A 313 24.41 -6.32 -8.75
CA PHE A 313 23.51 -5.22 -9.05
C PHE A 313 22.71 -5.49 -10.34
N PRO A 314 21.54 -4.85 -10.54
CA PRO A 314 20.75 -5.02 -11.76
C PRO A 314 21.30 -4.22 -12.94
N GLY A 315 22.37 -4.74 -13.54
CA GLY A 315 23.02 -4.18 -14.72
C GLY A 315 24.25 -3.32 -14.41
N ASP A 316 25.15 -3.23 -15.37
CA ASP A 316 26.42 -2.50 -15.26
C ASP A 316 26.18 -1.00 -15.00
N GLU A 317 25.11 -0.43 -15.55
CA GLU A 317 24.75 0.97 -15.35
C GLU A 317 24.51 1.31 -13.86
N VAL A 318 23.94 0.38 -13.10
CA VAL A 318 23.70 0.56 -11.66
C VAL A 318 24.99 0.40 -10.88
N MET A 319 25.82 -0.58 -11.25
CA MET A 319 27.14 -0.78 -10.62
C MET A 319 28.00 0.47 -10.79
N THR A 320 28.10 1.00 -12.02
CA THR A 320 28.78 2.27 -12.29
C THR A 320 28.19 3.41 -11.46
N ALA A 321 26.86 3.52 -11.35
CA ALA A 321 26.24 4.56 -10.53
C ALA A 321 26.58 4.43 -9.02
N MET A 322 26.76 3.21 -8.49
CA MET A 322 27.22 2.99 -7.11
C MET A 322 28.68 3.41 -6.93
N GLU A 323 29.56 3.09 -7.88
CA GLU A 323 30.95 3.55 -7.87
C GLU A 323 31.02 5.08 -7.93
N GLN A 324 30.19 5.72 -8.76
CA GLN A 324 30.11 7.18 -8.83
C GLN A 324 29.55 7.80 -7.54
N LEU A 325 28.62 7.13 -6.86
CA LEU A 325 28.16 7.56 -5.55
C LEU A 325 29.30 7.55 -4.51
N GLU A 326 30.16 6.54 -4.55
CA GLU A 326 31.31 6.42 -3.65
C GLU A 326 32.37 7.48 -3.95
N VAL A 327 32.73 7.66 -5.22
CA VAL A 327 33.82 8.57 -5.65
C VAL A 327 33.39 10.03 -5.68
N ASN A 328 32.23 10.32 -6.28
CA ASN A 328 31.77 11.68 -6.57
C ASN A 328 30.60 12.13 -5.68
N GLY A 329 30.12 11.28 -4.78
CA GLY A 329 28.99 11.60 -3.91
C GLY A 329 27.67 11.77 -4.68
N ASN A 330 27.58 11.33 -5.94
CA ASN A 330 26.35 11.38 -6.74
C ASN A 330 26.33 10.27 -7.80
N PRO A 331 25.15 9.77 -8.19
CA PRO A 331 25.07 8.62 -9.10
C PRO A 331 25.26 8.99 -10.57
N LEU A 332 25.45 10.27 -10.90
CA LEU A 332 25.54 10.77 -12.28
C LEU A 332 27.00 10.91 -12.76
N GLY A 333 27.98 10.65 -11.88
CA GLY A 333 29.41 10.71 -12.21
C GLY A 333 29.96 12.12 -12.45
N LEU A 334 29.23 13.15 -12.04
CA LEU A 334 29.67 14.54 -12.15
C LEU A 334 30.55 14.92 -10.96
N GLY A 335 31.58 15.75 -11.17
CA GLY A 335 32.53 16.09 -10.11
C GLY A 335 31.84 16.74 -8.91
N TYR A 336 32.14 16.29 -7.69
CA TYR A 336 31.52 16.81 -6.46
C TYR A 336 31.71 18.33 -6.29
N ALA A 337 32.81 18.87 -6.80
CA ALA A 337 33.11 20.30 -6.74
C ALA A 337 32.09 21.17 -7.48
N SER A 338 31.46 20.66 -8.56
CA SER A 338 30.50 21.41 -9.37
C SER A 338 29.06 21.34 -8.87
N ARG A 339 28.81 20.69 -7.73
CA ARG A 339 27.45 20.49 -7.19
C ARG A 339 26.72 21.80 -6.90
N GLY A 340 27.45 22.86 -6.52
CA GLY A 340 26.89 24.17 -6.21
C GLY A 340 26.71 25.10 -7.41
N ASP A 341 27.26 24.76 -8.58
CA ASP A 341 27.39 25.69 -9.72
C ASP A 341 26.04 26.21 -10.22
N TRP A 342 24.98 25.40 -10.11
CA TRP A 342 23.64 25.80 -10.52
C TRP A 342 23.10 27.00 -9.74
N ALA A 343 23.60 27.24 -8.52
CA ALA A 343 23.16 28.29 -7.62
C ALA A 343 23.97 29.59 -7.74
N GLU A 344 24.99 29.63 -8.59
CA GLU A 344 25.78 30.84 -8.83
C GLU A 344 24.89 32.00 -9.29
N GLY A 345 25.11 33.18 -8.69
CA GLY A 345 24.34 34.38 -9.00
C GLY A 345 22.93 34.43 -8.40
N LEU A 346 22.48 33.39 -7.67
CA LEU A 346 21.18 33.43 -7.00
C LEU A 346 21.20 34.20 -5.67
N GLY A 347 22.35 34.51 -5.08
CA GLY A 347 22.40 35.26 -3.81
C GLY A 347 21.99 34.44 -2.58
N LEU A 348 22.46 33.19 -2.50
CA LEU A 348 22.28 32.34 -1.33
C LEU A 348 23.07 32.87 -0.12
N SER A 349 22.55 32.62 1.09
CA SER A 349 23.21 32.94 2.36
C SER A 349 24.21 31.85 2.75
N SER A 350 25.12 32.19 3.67
CA SER A 350 25.93 31.15 4.31
C SER A 350 25.05 30.24 5.19
N PRO A 351 25.43 28.96 5.37
CA PRO A 351 24.68 28.03 6.22
C PRO A 351 24.35 28.58 7.61
N GLU A 352 25.29 29.27 8.26
CA GLU A 352 25.17 29.80 9.63
C GLU A 352 24.18 30.97 9.75
N GLU A 353 23.95 31.69 8.65
CA GLU A 353 23.05 32.85 8.62
C GLU A 353 21.70 32.55 7.95
N SER A 354 21.49 31.31 7.50
CA SER A 354 20.29 30.91 6.78
C SER A 354 19.09 30.64 7.70
N ASP A 355 17.88 30.87 7.18
CA ASP A 355 16.64 30.45 7.85
C ASP A 355 16.35 28.97 7.60
N ILE A 356 16.76 28.47 6.42
CA ILE A 356 16.67 27.06 6.03
C ILE A 356 17.92 26.60 5.28
N LEU A 357 18.25 25.32 5.44
CA LEU A 357 19.09 24.61 4.49
C LEU A 357 18.19 24.01 3.40
N TYR A 358 18.38 24.42 2.15
CA TYR A 358 17.82 23.71 1.01
C TYR A 358 18.73 22.53 0.64
N PHE A 359 18.18 21.31 0.67
CA PHE A 359 18.86 20.09 0.23
C PHE A 359 18.34 19.72 -1.17
N PRO A 360 19.03 20.09 -2.27
CA PRO A 360 18.57 19.84 -3.64
C PRO A 360 18.74 18.37 -4.03
N GLY A 361 19.66 17.66 -3.37
CA GLY A 361 20.07 16.31 -3.74
C GLY A 361 20.70 16.27 -5.13
N CYS A 362 20.87 15.07 -5.67
CA CYS A 362 21.63 14.87 -6.90
C CYS A 362 20.94 15.48 -8.12
N TYR A 363 19.64 15.22 -8.31
CA TYR A 363 18.94 15.69 -9.52
C TYR A 363 18.72 17.20 -9.49
N GLY A 364 18.41 17.80 -8.33
CA GLY A 364 18.33 19.26 -8.21
C GLY A 364 19.67 19.96 -8.43
N SER A 365 20.80 19.26 -8.20
CA SER A 365 22.14 19.83 -8.38
C SER A 365 22.72 19.68 -9.78
N PHE A 366 22.35 18.61 -10.49
CA PHE A 366 23.10 18.17 -11.68
C PHE A 366 22.23 17.89 -12.90
N ASP A 367 20.97 17.49 -12.71
CA ASP A 367 20.08 17.21 -13.83
C ASP A 367 19.48 18.52 -14.36
N LYS A 368 19.70 18.81 -15.65
CA LYS A 368 19.30 20.10 -16.27
C LYS A 368 17.82 20.41 -16.05
N ARG A 369 16.96 19.39 -16.11
CA ARG A 369 15.52 19.56 -15.94
C ARG A 369 15.18 19.95 -14.51
N ASN A 370 15.82 19.32 -13.54
CA ASN A 370 15.54 19.53 -12.12
C ASN A 370 16.29 20.72 -11.51
N ILE A 371 17.38 21.20 -12.15
CA ILE A 371 17.99 22.48 -11.82
C ILE A 371 16.97 23.64 -11.97
N ALA A 372 16.09 23.59 -12.96
CA ALA A 372 15.03 24.60 -13.11
C ALA A 372 14.06 24.61 -11.91
N VAL A 373 13.74 23.43 -11.37
CA VAL A 373 12.92 23.28 -10.16
C VAL A 373 13.65 23.85 -8.94
N ALA A 374 14.93 23.52 -8.79
CA ALA A 374 15.76 24.04 -7.70
C ALA A 374 15.85 25.58 -7.72
N LYS A 375 16.06 26.17 -8.91
CA LYS A 375 16.05 27.62 -9.09
C LYS A 375 14.69 28.24 -8.76
N SER A 376 13.61 27.64 -9.25
CA SER A 376 12.24 28.12 -8.96
C SER A 376 11.94 28.11 -7.46
N PHE A 377 12.35 27.06 -6.75
CA PHE A 377 12.21 26.99 -5.29
C PHE A 377 12.99 28.08 -4.57
N VAL A 378 14.25 28.34 -4.96
CA VAL A 378 15.05 29.43 -4.39
C VAL A 378 14.39 30.79 -4.67
N SER A 379 13.92 31.05 -5.88
CA SER A 379 13.23 32.30 -6.22
C SER A 379 11.96 32.51 -5.41
N LEU A 380 11.17 31.45 -5.16
CA LEU A 380 9.99 31.50 -4.29
C LEU A 380 10.36 31.84 -2.84
N CYS A 381 11.43 31.23 -2.32
CA CYS A 381 11.93 31.53 -0.98
C CYS A 381 12.37 33.00 -0.86
N GLN A 382 13.06 33.52 -1.87
CA GLN A 382 13.52 34.90 -1.90
C GLN A 382 12.37 35.90 -1.98
N ALA A 383 11.36 35.63 -2.82
CA ALA A 383 10.14 36.42 -2.86
C ALA A 383 9.43 36.47 -1.50
N ALA A 384 9.51 35.38 -0.73
CA ALA A 384 8.99 35.30 0.63
C ALA A 384 9.93 35.85 1.73
N GLY A 385 11.09 36.42 1.36
CA GLY A 385 12.07 36.95 2.29
C GLY A 385 12.80 35.90 3.13
N VAL A 386 12.84 34.64 2.68
CA VAL A 386 13.52 33.52 3.36
C VAL A 386 14.98 33.46 2.90
N ARG A 387 15.91 33.45 3.86
CA ARG A 387 17.35 33.26 3.62
C ARG A 387 17.66 31.78 3.44
N VAL A 388 18.10 31.41 2.24
CA VAL A 388 18.36 30.01 1.87
C VAL A 388 19.87 29.77 1.78
N ALA A 389 20.34 28.69 2.39
CA ALA A 389 21.67 28.13 2.15
C ALA A 389 21.59 26.78 1.44
N ILE A 390 22.68 26.39 0.79
CA ILE A 390 22.96 25.02 0.32
C ILE A 390 24.32 24.59 0.85
N LEU A 391 24.56 23.29 0.96
CA LEU A 391 25.89 22.75 1.32
C LEU A 391 26.88 22.77 0.13
N GLY A 392 26.39 22.94 -1.10
CA GLY A 392 27.23 23.02 -2.29
C GLY A 392 28.13 21.79 -2.45
N LYS A 393 29.44 22.01 -2.59
CA LYS A 393 30.45 20.93 -2.75
C LYS A 393 30.57 19.98 -1.55
N GLU A 394 30.05 20.36 -0.38
CA GLU A 394 30.09 19.56 0.86
C GLU A 394 28.86 18.64 0.98
N GLU A 395 27.85 18.80 0.11
CA GLU A 395 26.73 17.87 0.05
C GLU A 395 27.11 16.59 -0.70
N LYS A 396 26.74 15.46 -0.11
CA LYS A 396 26.70 14.15 -0.79
C LYS A 396 25.27 13.73 -1.06
N CYS A 397 25.09 12.75 -1.95
CA CYS A 397 23.80 12.12 -2.19
C CYS A 397 23.14 11.72 -0.87
N CYS A 398 21.82 11.87 -0.76
CA CYS A 398 21.08 11.42 0.43
C CYS A 398 21.23 9.91 0.72
N GLY A 399 21.75 9.12 -0.22
CA GLY A 399 22.00 7.69 -0.06
C GLY A 399 20.78 6.80 -0.36
N GLU A 400 19.62 7.38 -0.72
CA GLU A 400 18.40 6.61 -0.96
C GLU A 400 18.52 5.53 -2.05
N PRO A 401 19.12 5.79 -3.24
CA PRO A 401 19.27 4.77 -4.27
C PRO A 401 20.13 3.59 -3.79
N ALA A 402 21.26 3.87 -3.14
CA ALA A 402 22.13 2.85 -2.55
C ALA A 402 21.37 2.01 -1.53
N ARG A 403 20.65 2.67 -0.61
CA ARG A 403 19.87 2.00 0.43
C ARG A 403 18.80 1.08 -0.15
N LYS A 404 18.02 1.54 -1.14
CA LYS A 404 16.96 0.72 -1.74
C LYS A 404 17.48 -0.35 -2.70
N MET A 405 18.70 -0.21 -3.20
CA MET A 405 19.42 -1.25 -3.93
C MET A 405 20.02 -2.32 -3.01
N GLY A 406 20.11 -2.07 -1.70
CA GLY A 406 20.67 -3.01 -0.72
C GLY A 406 22.10 -2.68 -0.29
N ASN A 407 22.71 -1.62 -0.84
CA ASN A 407 24.04 -1.16 -0.43
C ASN A 407 23.95 -0.32 0.86
N GLU A 408 23.75 -1.00 1.99
CA GLU A 408 23.60 -0.34 3.30
C GLU A 408 24.90 0.36 3.73
N TYR A 409 26.08 -0.21 3.42
CA TYR A 409 27.37 0.39 3.73
C TYR A 409 27.53 1.77 3.08
N LEU A 410 27.35 1.84 1.75
CA LEU A 410 27.43 3.10 1.02
C LEU A 410 26.37 4.10 1.50
N TYR A 411 25.16 3.64 1.81
CA TYR A 411 24.12 4.49 2.39
C TYR A 411 24.58 5.12 3.72
N GLN A 412 25.07 4.32 4.67
CA GLN A 412 25.46 4.81 6.00
C GLN A 412 26.65 5.76 5.92
N THR A 413 27.64 5.48 5.07
CA THR A 413 28.78 6.39 4.84
C THR A 413 28.31 7.75 4.32
N LEU A 414 27.51 7.77 3.25
CA LEU A 414 26.98 9.02 2.68
C LEU A 414 26.12 9.79 3.69
N ALA A 415 25.31 9.06 4.46
CA ALA A 415 24.44 9.65 5.47
C ALA A 415 25.23 10.26 6.63
N ALA A 416 26.20 9.53 7.19
CA ALA A 416 27.03 9.99 8.30
C ALA A 416 27.77 11.28 7.95
N GLU A 417 28.33 11.37 6.74
CA GLU A 417 29.02 12.58 6.28
C GLU A 417 28.08 13.76 6.11
N ASN A 418 26.92 13.57 5.47
CA ASN A 418 25.91 14.62 5.37
C ASN A 418 25.44 15.09 6.76
N ILE A 419 25.19 14.16 7.68
CA ILE A 419 24.75 14.47 9.06
C ILE A 419 25.82 15.29 9.77
N ALA A 420 27.09 14.89 9.69
CA ALA A 420 28.19 15.62 10.31
C ALA A 420 28.28 17.06 9.79
N THR A 421 28.18 17.26 8.46
CA THR A 421 28.17 18.60 7.85
C THR A 421 26.98 19.43 8.32
N ILE A 422 25.77 18.87 8.26
CA ILE A 422 24.52 19.56 8.67
C ILE A 422 24.59 19.98 10.14
N GLN A 423 25.04 19.09 11.02
CA GLN A 423 25.20 19.36 12.44
C GLN A 423 26.32 20.37 12.72
N GLY A 424 27.42 20.29 11.97
CA GLY A 424 28.55 21.23 12.08
C GLY A 424 28.15 22.68 11.83
N TYR A 425 27.23 22.91 10.89
CA TYR A 425 26.65 24.24 10.63
C TYR A 425 25.52 24.64 11.58
N GLY A 426 25.09 23.76 12.48
CA GLY A 426 24.02 24.04 13.44
C GLY A 426 22.63 24.19 12.81
N ILE A 427 22.42 23.64 11.61
CA ILE A 427 21.16 23.74 10.85
C ILE A 427 19.99 23.17 11.66
N LYS A 428 18.89 23.92 11.69
CA LYS A 428 17.66 23.55 12.43
C LYS A 428 16.52 23.06 11.55
N LYS A 429 16.46 23.56 10.32
CA LYS A 429 15.39 23.25 9.36
C LYS A 429 15.97 22.97 7.98
N ILE A 430 15.61 21.82 7.42
CA ILE A 430 15.95 21.39 6.07
C ILE A 430 14.68 21.39 5.23
N VAL A 431 14.73 21.98 4.04
CA VAL A 431 13.68 21.84 3.04
C VAL A 431 14.26 21.14 1.82
N THR A 432 13.48 20.27 1.19
CA THR A 432 13.90 19.60 -0.05
C THR A 432 12.78 19.52 -1.06
N THR A 433 13.13 19.66 -2.34
CA THR A 433 12.20 19.48 -3.45
C THR A 433 12.01 18.01 -3.83
N CYS A 434 12.78 17.10 -3.24
CA CYS A 434 12.74 15.68 -3.57
C CYS A 434 12.07 14.84 -2.47
N PRO A 435 10.90 14.22 -2.72
CA PRO A 435 10.26 13.31 -1.76
C PRO A 435 11.10 12.10 -1.34
N HIS A 436 12.05 11.65 -2.18
CA HIS A 436 12.99 10.59 -1.81
C HIS A 436 13.99 11.10 -0.77
N CYS A 437 14.60 12.27 -1.01
CA CYS A 437 15.47 12.92 -0.04
C CYS A 437 14.71 13.24 1.25
N PHE A 438 13.47 13.76 1.15
CA PHE A 438 12.62 14.03 2.30
C PHE A 438 12.40 12.77 3.14
N ASN A 439 11.99 11.64 2.53
CA ASN A 439 11.79 10.40 3.28
C ASN A 439 13.08 9.94 3.97
N THR A 440 14.21 10.03 3.28
CA THR A 440 15.49 9.55 3.81
C THR A 440 16.01 10.45 4.93
N LEU A 441 16.05 11.76 4.73
CA LEU A 441 16.43 12.73 5.76
C LEU A 441 15.47 12.67 6.96
N ASN A 442 14.16 12.62 6.72
CA ASN A 442 13.16 12.69 7.80
C ASN A 442 12.98 11.38 8.58
N LYS A 443 13.34 10.21 8.05
CA LYS A 443 13.11 8.91 8.73
C LYS A 443 14.36 8.08 8.89
N ASP A 444 15.08 7.92 7.79
CA ASP A 444 16.21 7.00 7.68
C ASP A 444 17.45 7.59 8.39
N TYR A 445 17.69 8.90 8.28
CA TYR A 445 18.82 9.59 8.95
C TYR A 445 18.62 9.75 10.47
N ARG A 446 17.38 9.65 10.97
CA ARG A 446 17.10 9.73 12.40
C ARG A 446 17.75 8.58 13.18
N ASP A 447 17.86 7.40 12.56
CA ASP A 447 18.57 6.26 13.15
C ASP A 447 20.07 6.50 13.27
N LEU A 448 20.61 7.42 12.46
CA LEU A 448 22.02 7.79 12.41
C LEU A 448 22.30 9.11 13.15
N GLY A 449 21.34 9.61 13.93
CA GLY A 449 21.52 10.75 14.82
C GLY A 449 21.17 12.12 14.23
N LEU A 450 20.54 12.21 13.05
CA LEU A 450 20.03 13.50 12.57
C LEU A 450 18.85 13.95 13.42
N ASP A 451 19.00 15.09 14.08
CA ASP A 451 17.97 15.74 14.88
C ASP A 451 17.73 17.17 14.38
N CYS A 452 16.97 17.30 13.30
CA CYS A 452 16.50 18.57 12.77
C CYS A 452 15.14 18.41 12.09
N GLU A 453 14.43 19.53 11.92
CA GLU A 453 13.18 19.55 11.17
C GLU A 453 13.47 19.35 9.69
N VAL A 454 12.78 18.41 9.04
CA VAL A 454 12.87 18.20 7.59
C VAL A 454 11.48 18.33 7.00
N GLN A 455 11.34 19.15 5.97
CA GLN A 455 10.06 19.43 5.32
C GLN A 455 10.15 19.27 3.80
N PRO A 456 9.12 18.70 3.14
CA PRO A 456 9.06 18.70 1.68
C PRO A 456 8.59 20.08 1.18
N HIS A 457 9.05 20.48 0.00
CA HIS A 457 8.75 21.80 -0.55
C HIS A 457 7.25 22.17 -0.64
N PRO A 458 6.28 21.24 -0.90
CA PRO A 458 4.87 21.63 -0.95
C PRO A 458 4.36 22.13 0.39
N ASP A 459 4.70 21.46 1.50
CA ASP A 459 4.26 21.90 2.82
C ASP A 459 4.91 23.24 3.19
N PHE A 460 6.20 23.42 2.87
CA PHE A 460 6.91 24.66 3.17
C PHE A 460 6.34 25.86 2.39
N LEU A 461 6.05 25.69 1.10
CA LEU A 461 5.46 26.76 0.28
C LEU A 461 4.03 27.08 0.72
N ALA A 462 3.24 26.07 1.12
CA ALA A 462 1.90 26.28 1.66
C ALA A 462 1.94 27.10 2.95
N GLU A 463 2.90 26.83 3.84
CA GLU A 463 3.13 27.64 5.04
C GLU A 463 3.45 29.10 4.70
N LEU A 464 4.31 29.36 3.70
CA LEU A 464 4.66 30.72 3.30
C LEU A 464 3.48 31.49 2.71
N ILE A 465 2.61 30.82 1.94
CA ILE A 465 1.37 31.42 1.43
C ILE A 465 0.39 31.70 2.58
N ALA A 466 0.20 30.74 3.49
CA ALA A 466 -0.69 30.89 4.65
C ALA A 466 -0.23 32.03 5.59
N GLN A 467 1.08 32.27 5.68
CA GLN A 467 1.67 33.40 6.42
C GLN A 467 1.55 34.75 5.69
N GLY A 468 1.06 34.77 4.45
CA GLY A 468 1.01 35.97 3.61
C GLY A 468 2.38 36.47 3.14
N LYS A 469 3.43 35.63 3.24
CA LYS A 469 4.78 35.96 2.76
C LYS A 469 4.96 35.69 1.28
N LEU A 470 4.22 34.73 0.74
CA LEU A 470 4.27 34.37 -0.68
C LEU A 470 2.91 34.63 -1.31
N LEU A 471 2.87 35.52 -2.30
CA LEU A 471 1.65 35.88 -3.03
C LEU A 471 1.71 35.29 -4.44
N VAL A 472 0.66 34.55 -4.81
CA VAL A 472 0.57 33.85 -6.09
C VAL A 472 -0.71 34.23 -6.83
N ASP A 473 -0.60 34.34 -8.15
CA ASP A 473 -1.72 34.60 -9.05
C ASP A 473 -2.59 33.36 -9.24
N GLY A 474 -3.89 33.55 -9.05
CA GLY A 474 -4.95 32.55 -9.16
C GLY A 474 -5.59 32.44 -10.54
N ASP A 475 -5.00 33.05 -11.58
CA ASP A 475 -5.53 32.96 -12.95
C ASP A 475 -5.75 31.51 -13.41
N PRO A 476 -6.96 31.12 -13.89
CA PRO A 476 -7.27 29.72 -14.15
C PRO A 476 -6.35 29.03 -15.18
N PHE A 477 -5.97 27.78 -14.91
CA PHE A 477 -5.31 26.91 -15.89
C PHE A 477 -5.69 25.44 -15.68
N ALA A 478 -5.83 24.68 -16.77
CA ALA A 478 -6.10 23.24 -16.70
C ALA A 478 -4.81 22.46 -16.44
N CYS A 479 -4.87 21.45 -15.58
CA CYS A 479 -3.75 20.55 -15.32
C CYS A 479 -4.21 19.15 -14.88
N THR A 480 -3.30 18.20 -14.86
CA THR A 480 -3.46 16.93 -14.15
C THR A 480 -2.28 16.74 -13.21
N TYR A 481 -2.47 16.02 -12.10
CA TYR A 481 -1.47 15.93 -11.05
C TYR A 481 -1.08 14.49 -10.72
N HIS A 482 0.23 14.25 -10.58
CA HIS A 482 0.77 12.97 -10.14
C HIS A 482 1.16 12.98 -8.65
N ASP A 483 0.43 12.18 -7.86
CA ASP A 483 0.85 11.81 -6.51
C ASP A 483 2.11 10.93 -6.52
N SER A 484 3.26 11.53 -6.22
CA SER A 484 4.51 10.79 -6.07
C SER A 484 4.42 9.80 -4.90
N CYS A 485 4.94 8.58 -5.10
CA CYS A 485 4.75 7.53 -4.10
C CYS A 485 5.45 7.84 -2.77
N TYR A 486 6.58 8.55 -2.78
CA TYR A 486 7.31 8.91 -1.57
C TYR A 486 6.66 10.05 -0.80
N LEU A 487 5.96 11.00 -1.43
CA LEU A 487 5.18 11.98 -0.68
C LEU A 487 3.84 11.38 -0.20
N GLY A 488 3.13 10.68 -1.08
CA GLY A 488 1.85 10.04 -0.79
C GLY A 488 1.96 8.78 0.07
N ARG A 489 2.28 7.62 -0.52
CA ARG A 489 2.20 6.32 0.19
C ARG A 489 3.24 6.11 1.28
N HIS A 490 4.36 6.83 1.25
CA HIS A 490 5.37 6.75 2.31
C HIS A 490 5.14 7.81 3.41
N ASN A 491 4.67 9.02 3.09
CA ASN A 491 4.54 10.12 4.07
C ASN A 491 3.11 10.59 4.34
N ASN A 492 2.12 10.01 3.66
CA ASN A 492 0.69 10.33 3.79
C ASN A 492 0.34 11.80 3.49
N ILE A 493 1.08 12.44 2.59
CA ILE A 493 0.84 13.83 2.16
C ILE A 493 0.25 13.80 0.74
N TYR A 494 -1.04 14.13 0.64
CA TYR A 494 -1.81 14.14 -0.61
C TYR A 494 -2.52 15.47 -0.87
N ASP A 495 -2.95 16.16 0.20
CA ASP A 495 -3.82 17.33 0.11
C ASP A 495 -3.01 18.61 -0.14
N THR A 496 -1.91 18.84 0.60
CA THR A 496 -1.09 20.06 0.46
C THR A 496 -0.67 20.38 -0.98
N PRO A 497 -0.18 19.40 -1.79
CA PRO A 497 0.16 19.68 -3.18
C PRO A 497 -1.04 20.12 -4.03
N ARG A 498 -2.24 19.59 -3.77
CA ARG A 498 -3.47 19.97 -4.49
C ARG A 498 -3.91 21.37 -4.11
N GLU A 499 -3.90 21.67 -2.82
CA GLU A 499 -4.22 23.01 -2.30
C GLU A 499 -3.30 24.08 -2.91
N LEU A 500 -2.00 23.80 -3.03
CA LEU A 500 -1.06 24.70 -3.72
C LEU A 500 -1.38 24.90 -5.21
N ILE A 501 -1.75 23.82 -5.90
CA ILE A 501 -2.12 23.90 -7.31
C ILE A 501 -3.40 24.73 -7.48
N GLU A 502 -4.41 24.52 -6.63
CA GLU A 502 -5.67 25.26 -6.64
C GLU A 502 -5.46 26.75 -6.29
N LEU A 503 -4.61 27.06 -5.30
CA LEU A 503 -4.23 28.44 -4.96
C LEU A 503 -3.55 29.17 -6.13
N ALA A 504 -2.82 28.43 -6.96
CA ALA A 504 -2.22 28.95 -8.19
C ALA A 504 -3.21 29.03 -9.36
N GLY A 505 -4.51 28.78 -9.17
CA GLY A 505 -5.53 28.78 -10.22
C GLY A 505 -5.67 27.46 -10.99
N GLY A 506 -5.09 26.37 -10.49
CA GLY A 506 -5.08 25.08 -11.18
C GLY A 506 -6.39 24.31 -11.04
N GLU A 507 -7.01 23.99 -12.18
CA GLU A 507 -8.14 23.07 -12.28
C GLU A 507 -7.63 21.65 -12.54
N ILE A 508 -7.67 20.78 -11.52
CA ILE A 508 -7.09 19.43 -11.58
C ILE A 508 -8.06 18.44 -12.21
N ALA A 509 -7.76 18.00 -13.44
CA ALA A 509 -8.34 16.82 -14.04
C ALA A 509 -7.66 15.55 -13.48
N GLU A 510 -8.29 14.91 -12.49
CA GLU A 510 -7.73 13.74 -11.81
C GLU A 510 -7.57 12.53 -12.75
N MET A 511 -6.38 11.92 -12.73
CA MET A 511 -6.15 10.62 -13.37
C MET A 511 -6.96 9.53 -12.65
N GLU A 512 -7.40 8.49 -13.38
CA GLU A 512 -8.13 7.35 -12.79
C GLU A 512 -7.41 6.72 -11.59
N LYS A 513 -6.08 6.65 -11.66
CA LYS A 513 -5.20 6.19 -10.58
C LYS A 513 -4.52 7.39 -9.92
N ASN A 514 -5.16 7.97 -8.92
CA ASN A 514 -4.67 9.10 -8.12
C ASN A 514 -4.60 8.77 -6.62
N ARG A 515 -4.12 9.71 -5.81
CA ARG A 515 -3.96 9.61 -4.34
C ARG A 515 -3.29 8.29 -3.94
N GLU A 516 -3.85 7.55 -2.98
CA GLU A 516 -3.27 6.27 -2.58
C GLU A 516 -3.16 5.30 -3.77
N GLN A 517 -4.11 5.34 -4.71
CA GLN A 517 -4.18 4.49 -5.92
C GLN A 517 -3.17 4.88 -7.01
N SER A 518 -2.40 5.96 -6.82
CA SER A 518 -1.47 6.49 -7.81
C SER A 518 -0.52 5.43 -8.38
N PHE A 519 -0.44 5.39 -9.71
CA PHE A 519 0.44 4.47 -10.43
C PHE A 519 1.87 5.02 -10.47
N CYS A 520 2.87 4.18 -10.17
CA CYS A 520 4.27 4.60 -10.01
C CYS A 520 4.86 5.18 -11.30
N CYS A 521 5.82 6.10 -11.16
CA CYS A 521 6.60 6.69 -12.26
C CYS A 521 7.80 5.82 -12.73
N SER A 522 8.06 4.66 -12.11
CA SER A 522 9.19 3.74 -12.36
C SER A 522 10.50 4.04 -11.59
N ALA A 523 10.78 5.28 -11.19
CA ALA A 523 12.10 5.66 -10.67
C ALA A 523 12.52 5.06 -9.31
N GLY A 524 11.56 4.78 -8.43
CA GLY A 524 11.84 4.40 -7.05
C GLY A 524 12.60 3.08 -6.91
N GLY A 525 13.14 2.83 -5.73
CA GLY A 525 13.81 1.57 -5.44
C GLY A 525 15.13 1.39 -6.18
N GLY A 526 15.83 2.49 -6.51
CA GLY A 526 17.06 2.54 -7.31
C GLY A 526 16.87 2.37 -8.82
N ARG A 527 15.64 2.18 -9.30
CA ARG A 527 15.34 1.91 -10.71
C ARG A 527 15.58 3.08 -11.65
N ILE A 528 15.68 4.31 -11.14
CA ILE A 528 16.08 5.47 -11.95
C ILE A 528 17.49 5.33 -12.54
N LEU A 529 18.34 4.49 -11.95
CA LEU A 529 19.71 4.23 -12.38
C LEU A 529 19.80 3.04 -13.33
N ALA A 530 18.72 2.29 -13.50
CA ALA A 530 18.71 1.00 -14.17
C ALA A 530 17.96 1.06 -15.49
N GLU A 531 18.48 0.39 -16.51
CA GLU A 531 17.79 0.27 -17.78
C GLU A 531 16.57 -0.68 -17.64
N GLU A 532 15.48 -0.32 -18.31
CA GLU A 532 14.23 -1.08 -18.26
C GLU A 532 14.13 -2.02 -19.46
N LYS A 533 14.63 -3.25 -19.29
CA LYS A 533 14.72 -4.27 -20.35
C LYS A 533 13.56 -5.29 -20.36
N LEU A 534 12.72 -5.27 -19.32
CA LEU A 534 11.68 -6.27 -19.10
C LEU A 534 10.26 -5.68 -19.21
N GLY A 535 9.43 -6.36 -19.98
CA GLY A 535 8.03 -5.98 -20.19
C GLY A 535 7.88 -4.61 -20.84
N THR A 536 6.83 -3.87 -20.48
CA THR A 536 6.60 -2.50 -20.95
C THR A 536 7.07 -1.47 -19.94
N ARG A 537 7.50 -0.28 -20.39
CA ARG A 537 8.01 0.75 -19.48
C ARG A 537 6.90 1.33 -18.61
N ILE A 538 7.12 1.35 -17.28
CA ILE A 538 6.11 1.80 -16.30
C ILE A 538 5.77 3.28 -16.50
N ASN A 539 6.77 4.12 -16.78
CA ASN A 539 6.60 5.55 -16.99
C ASN A 539 5.75 5.86 -18.24
N ILE A 540 5.96 5.15 -19.35
CA ILE A 540 5.14 5.26 -20.57
C ILE A 540 3.67 4.99 -20.25
N LYS A 541 3.38 3.93 -19.49
CA LYS A 541 2.00 3.61 -19.07
C LYS A 541 1.42 4.72 -18.19
N ARG A 542 2.22 5.33 -17.30
CA ARG A 542 1.78 6.43 -16.45
C ARG A 542 1.48 7.71 -17.23
N VAL A 543 2.34 8.11 -18.17
CA VAL A 543 2.09 9.35 -18.94
C VAL A 543 0.89 9.20 -19.89
N LYS A 544 0.59 7.98 -20.38
CA LYS A 544 -0.65 7.72 -21.12
C LYS A 544 -1.90 7.91 -20.26
N MET A 545 -1.84 7.58 -18.97
CA MET A 545 -2.94 7.88 -18.03
C MET A 545 -3.09 9.40 -17.84
N ALA A 546 -1.98 10.13 -17.76
CA ALA A 546 -2.00 11.59 -17.67
C ALA A 546 -2.58 12.23 -18.94
N ALA A 547 -2.14 11.79 -20.12
CA ALA A 547 -2.64 12.27 -21.41
C ALA A 547 -4.15 12.02 -21.58
N ALA A 548 -4.66 10.89 -21.07
CA ALA A 548 -6.09 10.56 -21.14
C ALA A 548 -7.00 11.54 -20.37
N THR A 549 -6.45 12.38 -19.49
CA THR A 549 -7.20 13.46 -18.81
C THR A 549 -7.51 14.64 -19.73
N GLY A 550 -6.75 14.82 -20.81
CA GLY A 550 -6.89 15.95 -21.73
C GLY A 550 -6.31 17.28 -21.25
N ALA A 551 -5.67 17.34 -20.07
CA ALA A 551 -5.28 18.61 -19.44
C ALA A 551 -4.05 19.30 -20.04
N GLY A 552 -3.25 18.64 -20.89
CA GLY A 552 -2.07 19.22 -21.54
C GLY A 552 -0.84 19.46 -20.65
N LEU A 553 -1.05 19.67 -19.35
CA LEU A 553 -0.02 19.93 -18.34
C LEU A 553 -0.07 18.86 -17.25
N LEU A 554 1.04 18.14 -17.05
CA LEU A 554 1.22 17.14 -15.98
C LEU A 554 2.07 17.72 -14.86
N LEU A 555 1.45 18.00 -13.72
CA LEU A 555 2.15 18.46 -12.52
C LEU A 555 2.67 17.30 -11.69
N ALA A 556 3.89 17.47 -11.17
CA ALA A 556 4.56 16.58 -10.24
C ALA A 556 5.24 17.38 -9.13
N ASN A 557 5.80 16.70 -8.14
CA ASN A 557 6.47 17.31 -6.98
C ASN A 557 7.75 16.55 -6.61
N CYS A 558 8.32 15.84 -7.57
CA CYS A 558 9.39 14.88 -7.34
C CYS A 558 10.32 14.86 -8.55
N PRO A 559 11.62 15.19 -8.36
CA PRO A 559 12.60 15.20 -9.43
C PRO A 559 12.68 13.89 -10.21
N PHE A 560 12.63 12.77 -9.47
CA PHE A 560 12.63 11.44 -10.07
C PHE A 560 11.40 11.21 -10.95
N CYS A 561 10.22 11.64 -10.51
CA CYS A 561 9.01 11.52 -11.32
C CYS A 561 9.10 12.39 -12.57
N LEU A 562 9.61 13.62 -12.43
CA LEU A 562 9.72 14.57 -13.52
C LEU A 562 10.66 14.05 -14.62
N THR A 563 11.85 13.57 -14.25
CA THR A 563 12.78 12.90 -15.19
C THR A 563 12.11 11.72 -15.90
N MET A 564 11.41 10.85 -15.15
CA MET A 564 10.72 9.72 -15.76
C MET A 564 9.53 10.12 -16.65
N PHE A 565 8.89 11.26 -16.38
CA PHE A 565 7.82 11.78 -17.22
C PHE A 565 8.35 12.41 -18.50
N GLU A 566 9.47 13.11 -18.48
CA GLU A 566 10.08 13.60 -19.73
C GLU A 566 10.47 12.46 -20.66
N ASP A 567 11.12 11.44 -20.12
CA ASP A 567 11.47 10.24 -20.87
C ASP A 567 10.21 9.44 -21.29
N GLY A 568 9.21 9.35 -20.42
CA GLY A 568 7.95 8.65 -20.72
C GLY A 568 7.15 9.33 -21.83
N VAL A 569 7.07 10.67 -21.82
CA VAL A 569 6.39 11.48 -22.84
C VAL A 569 7.07 11.29 -24.20
N LYS A 570 8.41 11.34 -24.24
CA LYS A 570 9.20 11.04 -25.45
C LYS A 570 8.98 9.61 -25.94
N GLY A 571 9.09 8.64 -25.04
CA GLY A 571 8.87 7.22 -25.36
C GLY A 571 7.45 6.90 -25.82
N ALA A 572 6.47 7.76 -25.51
CA ALA A 572 5.09 7.63 -25.96
C ALA A 572 4.77 8.47 -27.22
N ASN A 573 5.71 9.30 -27.70
CA ASN A 573 5.53 10.26 -28.79
C ASN A 573 4.34 11.22 -28.57
N ILE A 574 4.25 11.82 -27.38
CA ILE A 574 3.14 12.72 -26.97
C ILE A 574 3.63 14.10 -26.48
N GLU A 575 4.86 14.50 -26.83
CA GLU A 575 5.51 15.75 -26.43
C GLU A 575 4.69 17.00 -26.74
N GLU A 576 3.96 17.01 -27.86
CA GLU A 576 3.14 18.16 -28.27
C GLU A 576 1.86 18.28 -27.42
N SER A 577 1.42 17.18 -26.81
CA SER A 577 0.12 17.08 -26.13
C SER A 577 0.21 17.02 -24.60
N LEU A 578 1.39 16.74 -24.04
CA LEU A 578 1.56 16.62 -22.59
C LEU A 578 2.92 17.14 -22.15
N LYS A 579 2.92 18.17 -21.30
CA LYS A 579 4.14 18.78 -20.76
C LYS A 579 4.26 18.51 -19.25
N PRO A 580 5.32 17.79 -18.81
CA PRO A 580 5.59 17.60 -17.39
C PRO A 580 6.18 18.85 -16.72
N LYS A 581 5.69 19.21 -15.53
CA LYS A 581 6.16 20.36 -14.76
C LYS A 581 6.12 20.11 -13.26
N ASP A 582 7.02 20.74 -12.51
CA ASP A 582 6.96 20.73 -11.04
C ASP A 582 6.04 21.85 -10.52
N ILE A 583 5.39 21.62 -9.38
CA ILE A 583 4.53 22.62 -8.71
C ILE A 583 5.32 23.89 -8.40
N ALA A 584 6.59 23.79 -7.98
CA ALA A 584 7.41 24.96 -7.68
C ALA A 584 7.64 25.86 -8.90
N GLU A 585 7.74 25.29 -10.10
CA GLU A 585 7.89 26.08 -11.33
C GLU A 585 6.60 26.84 -11.67
N VAL A 586 5.43 26.21 -11.46
CA VAL A 586 4.12 26.87 -11.67
C VAL A 586 3.93 28.02 -10.70
N LEU A 587 4.25 27.81 -9.42
CA LEU A 587 4.17 28.87 -8.41
C LEU A 587 5.13 30.02 -8.74
N ALA A 588 6.35 29.72 -9.21
CA ALA A 588 7.33 30.74 -9.56
C ALA A 588 6.87 31.61 -10.74
N GLU A 589 6.22 31.03 -11.75
CA GLU A 589 5.63 31.77 -12.87
C GLU A 589 4.43 32.64 -12.48
N ARG A 590 3.80 32.32 -11.36
CA ARG A 590 2.62 33.00 -10.84
C ARG A 590 2.94 33.93 -9.68
N LEU A 591 4.21 34.19 -9.40
CA LEU A 591 4.62 35.15 -8.38
C LEU A 591 4.07 36.54 -8.70
N GLN A 592 3.38 37.13 -7.72
CA GLN A 592 3.03 38.55 -7.77
C GLN A 592 4.25 39.35 -7.29
N VAL A 593 4.80 40.18 -8.18
CA VAL A 593 5.97 41.05 -7.90
C VAL A 593 5.55 42.33 -7.22
#